data_AF-A0A1H7Z3T5-F1
#
_entry.id   AF-A0A1H7Z3T5-F1
#
_cell.length_a   1.000
_cell.length_b   1.000
_cell.length_c   1.000
_cell.angle_alpha   90.00
_cell.angle_beta   90.00
_cell.angle_gamma   90.00
#
_symmetry.space_group_name_H-M   'P 1'
#
loop_
_entity.id
_entity.type
_entity.pdbx_description
1 polymer ?
#
loop_
_entity_poly.entity_id
_entity_poly.type
_entity_poly.pdbx_seq_one_letter_code
_entity_poly.pdbx_strand_id
1 'polypeptide(L)'
;MIDDLQKLRKKQRELMLEELVELRPAIPVWLAERSIALGDALLSQGAREGRDLRHYPIEDMWTGKSGQHQFATFAQSILDRRLDVQREIPAGAFSQYLEDQLTAEDLSEVFGKAVALFAAEMERHRENIRYADWLAHADEGQKTIGFESLMQLYVTRILVARSEGRRQLTLELAPLPAEDLDERDSKVLGAAEILCHDDLKLPYYYGIDRLCALATTNVEELLAVAASLYEGMVAKQVLRKQPDLRLSPAEQERRIKETAKRKRDFIPKSHTEGTRAQRLLDAIGQYCRDKTFQMSASYAPGVTGIRLSRYELSRLRPEQTKTSEPHALLARVLWECVAENLLTTRGSAASASREEGTVFYLNRSLCAYHDLPLQYGGWQDVSAEALIGWMDGPSAPTKRRSVEVPR
;
A
#
# COMPACT_ATOMS: atom_id res chain seq x y z
N MET A 1 32.47 -0.15 -2.33
CA MET A 1 31.10 0.37 -2.15
C MET A 1 30.96 0.73 -0.70
N ILE A 2 30.39 1.90 -0.41
CA ILE A 2 30.15 2.39 0.94
C ILE A 2 28.64 2.55 1.04
N ASP A 3 28.05 1.78 1.95
CA ASP A 3 26.61 1.70 2.13
C ASP A 3 26.18 2.48 3.37
N ASP A 4 24.91 2.86 3.42
CA ASP A 4 24.30 3.61 4.51
C ASP A 4 25.03 4.92 4.88
N LEU A 5 25.44 5.73 3.91
CA LEU A 5 26.13 7.00 4.18
C LEU A 5 25.32 7.93 5.10
N GLN A 6 23.99 7.82 5.08
CA GLN A 6 23.08 8.57 5.95
C GLN A 6 23.24 8.26 7.45
N LYS A 7 23.88 7.14 7.82
CA LYS A 7 24.18 6.83 9.23
C LYS A 7 25.34 7.66 9.78
N LEU A 8 26.16 8.25 8.92
CA LEU A 8 27.22 9.17 9.34
C LEU A 8 26.62 10.48 9.84
N ARG A 9 27.27 11.11 10.82
CA ARG A 9 26.90 12.48 11.21
C ARG A 9 27.14 13.42 10.04
N LYS A 10 26.34 14.49 9.94
CA LYS A 10 26.45 15.50 8.86
C LYS A 10 27.89 15.93 8.57
N LYS A 11 28.67 16.27 9.60
CA LYS A 11 30.10 16.65 9.46
C LYS A 11 31.00 15.52 8.93
N GLN A 12 30.79 14.29 9.38
CA GLN A 12 31.57 13.14 8.91
C GLN A 12 31.30 12.85 7.45
N ARG A 13 30.02 12.95 7.06
CA ARG A 13 29.60 12.80 5.68
C ARG A 13 30.15 13.91 4.78
N GLU A 14 30.04 15.17 5.20
CA GLU A 14 30.58 16.31 4.46
C GLU A 14 32.09 16.16 4.21
N LEU A 15 32.85 15.81 5.25
CA LEU A 15 34.30 15.63 5.16
C LEU A 15 34.67 14.43 4.26
N MET A 16 33.93 13.33 4.37
CA MET A 16 34.15 12.16 3.51
C MET A 16 33.87 12.46 2.04
N LEU A 17 32.80 13.20 1.75
CA LEU A 17 32.46 13.61 0.39
C LEU A 17 33.51 14.59 -0.17
N GLU A 18 33.95 15.55 0.65
CA GLU A 18 35.02 16.50 0.30
C GLU A 18 36.31 15.77 -0.06
N GLU A 19 36.77 14.84 0.79
CA GLU A 19 37.97 14.02 0.53
C GLU A 19 37.84 13.20 -0.76
N LEU A 20 36.67 12.60 -1.04
CA LEU A 20 36.46 11.83 -2.27
C LEU A 20 36.50 12.71 -3.54
N VAL A 21 35.98 13.93 -3.46
CA VAL A 21 35.99 14.90 -4.55
C VAL A 21 37.39 15.49 -4.77
N GLU A 22 38.16 15.71 -3.70
CA GLU A 22 39.54 16.21 -3.76
C GLU A 22 40.53 15.14 -4.22
N LEU A 23 40.49 13.94 -3.63
CA LEU A 23 41.40 12.84 -3.96
C LEU A 23 41.24 12.33 -5.39
N ARG A 24 40.04 12.48 -5.98
CA ARG A 24 39.68 11.97 -7.32
C ARG A 24 40.24 10.58 -7.59
N PRO A 25 39.83 9.57 -6.80
CA PRO A 25 40.36 8.22 -6.93
C PRO A 25 40.17 7.71 -8.37
N ALA A 26 41.20 7.07 -8.92
CA ALA A 26 41.15 6.47 -10.26
C ALA A 26 40.22 5.25 -10.35
N ILE A 27 39.67 4.81 -9.21
CA ILE A 27 38.70 3.71 -9.10
C ILE A 27 37.29 4.26 -8.87
N PRO A 28 36.25 3.64 -9.45
CA PRO A 28 34.88 4.05 -9.19
C PRO A 28 34.49 3.73 -7.73
N VAL A 29 34.11 4.77 -6.99
CA VAL A 29 33.59 4.66 -5.63
C VAL A 29 32.08 4.70 -5.68
N TRP A 30 31.44 3.59 -5.31
CA TRP A 30 29.99 3.50 -5.18
C TRP A 30 29.58 3.94 -3.77
N LEU A 31 28.74 4.96 -3.70
CA LEU A 31 28.12 5.45 -2.46
C LEU A 31 26.62 5.15 -2.53
N ALA A 32 26.08 4.53 -1.50
CA ALA A 32 24.66 4.33 -1.35
C ALA A 32 24.15 5.13 -0.14
N GLU A 33 23.11 5.92 -0.35
CA GLU A 33 22.45 6.69 0.70
C GLU A 33 20.96 6.87 0.41
N ARG A 34 20.18 7.19 1.44
CA ARG A 34 18.76 7.52 1.27
C ARG A 34 18.61 8.84 0.50
N SER A 35 17.68 8.90 -0.44
CA SER A 35 17.40 10.09 -1.29
C SER A 35 17.14 11.38 -0.51
N ILE A 36 16.57 11.30 0.71
CA ILE A 36 16.37 12.46 1.60
C ILE A 36 17.69 13.00 2.19
N ALA A 37 18.68 12.14 2.33
CA ALA A 37 20.00 12.48 2.86
C ALA A 37 20.89 13.12 1.79
N LEU A 38 20.66 12.78 0.51
CA LEU A 38 21.32 13.30 -0.68
C LEU A 38 20.71 14.68 -1.03
N GLY A 39 20.98 15.68 -0.21
CA GLY A 39 20.69 17.07 -0.57
C GLY A 39 21.64 17.57 -1.66
N ASP A 40 21.52 18.85 -2.05
CA ASP A 40 22.43 19.54 -2.99
C ASP A 40 23.91 19.61 -2.52
N ALA A 41 24.25 18.99 -1.39
CA ALA A 41 25.58 19.03 -0.76
C ALA A 41 26.69 18.56 -1.72
N LEU A 42 26.46 17.49 -2.48
CA LEU A 42 27.40 16.97 -3.48
C LEU A 42 27.66 17.95 -4.64
N LEU A 43 26.63 18.66 -5.10
CA LEU A 43 26.74 19.63 -6.19
C LEU A 43 27.31 20.97 -5.70
N SER A 44 27.06 21.32 -4.44
CA SER A 44 27.57 22.54 -3.81
C SER A 44 29.09 22.57 -3.62
N GLN A 45 29.75 21.40 -3.69
CA GLN A 45 31.21 21.23 -3.54
C GLN A 45 31.98 21.31 -4.87
N GLY A 46 31.38 21.80 -5.96
CA GLY A 46 32.07 22.01 -7.24
C GLY A 46 32.26 20.74 -8.09
N ALA A 47 31.70 19.61 -7.65
CA ALA A 47 31.60 18.40 -8.46
C ALA A 47 30.63 18.60 -9.63
N ARG A 48 31.02 18.18 -10.84
CA ARG A 48 30.14 18.25 -12.02
C ARG A 48 29.42 16.93 -12.25
N GLU A 49 28.10 16.99 -12.32
CA GLU A 49 27.26 15.86 -12.72
C GLU A 49 27.66 15.38 -14.14
N GLY A 50 27.78 14.06 -14.32
CA GLY A 50 28.19 13.42 -15.56
C GLY A 50 29.70 13.24 -15.74
N ARG A 51 30.54 14.07 -15.11
CA ARG A 51 32.01 13.94 -15.12
C ARG A 51 32.56 13.33 -13.83
N ASP A 52 32.19 13.92 -12.70
CA ASP A 52 32.76 13.59 -11.38
C ASP A 52 31.76 12.77 -10.54
N LEU A 53 30.46 12.94 -10.78
CA LEU A 53 29.37 12.24 -10.11
C LEU A 53 28.36 11.69 -11.12
N ARG A 54 27.87 10.47 -10.89
CA ARG A 54 26.69 9.95 -11.57
C ARG A 54 25.67 9.54 -10.52
N HIS A 55 24.54 10.23 -10.51
CA HIS A 55 23.43 9.92 -9.61
C HIS A 55 22.51 8.89 -10.29
N TYR A 56 22.23 7.79 -9.60
CA TYR A 56 21.32 6.75 -10.05
C TYR A 56 20.21 6.58 -9.00
N PRO A 57 19.07 7.28 -9.13
CA PRO A 57 17.93 7.07 -8.24
C PRO A 57 17.37 5.68 -8.50
N ILE A 58 17.66 4.75 -7.59
CA ILE A 58 17.24 3.35 -7.72
C ILE A 58 15.70 3.26 -7.67
N GLU A 59 15.08 4.16 -6.90
CA GLU A 59 13.63 4.29 -6.81
C GLU A 59 13.00 4.60 -8.17
N ASP A 60 13.63 5.45 -8.98
CA ASP A 60 13.14 5.80 -10.32
C ASP A 60 13.29 4.63 -11.30
N MET A 61 14.27 3.75 -11.08
CA MET A 61 14.40 2.52 -11.87
C MET A 61 13.21 1.56 -11.63
N TRP A 62 12.63 1.59 -10.42
CA TRP A 62 11.54 0.69 -10.03
C TRP A 62 10.14 1.27 -10.25
N THR A 63 10.00 2.58 -10.48
CA THR A 63 8.69 3.25 -10.63
C THR A 63 8.12 3.24 -12.05
N GLY A 64 8.90 2.84 -13.06
CA GLY A 64 8.45 2.74 -14.45
C GLY A 64 7.46 1.58 -14.71
N LYS A 65 6.84 1.55 -15.90
CA LYS A 65 5.88 0.50 -16.31
C LYS A 65 6.43 -0.93 -16.20
N SER A 66 7.73 -1.11 -16.38
CA SER A 66 8.44 -2.39 -16.21
C SER A 66 9.16 -2.53 -14.87
N GLY A 67 9.22 -1.46 -14.07
CA GLY A 67 10.04 -1.37 -12.87
C GLY A 67 9.58 -2.32 -11.76
N GLN A 68 8.26 -2.50 -11.61
CA GLN A 68 7.71 -3.45 -10.63
C GLN A 68 8.09 -4.91 -10.94
N HIS A 69 8.08 -5.29 -12.23
CA HIS A 69 8.48 -6.65 -12.64
C HIS A 69 9.99 -6.87 -12.48
N GLN A 70 10.79 -5.85 -12.79
CA GLN A 70 12.24 -5.87 -12.56
C GLN A 70 12.56 -5.98 -11.06
N PHE A 71 11.86 -5.22 -10.21
CA PHE A 71 12.01 -5.32 -8.76
C PHE A 71 11.59 -6.71 -8.25
N ALA A 72 10.47 -7.27 -8.73
CA ALA A 72 10.03 -8.61 -8.33
C ALA A 72 11.06 -9.69 -8.70
N THR A 73 11.63 -9.62 -9.91
CA THR A 73 12.70 -10.55 -10.35
C THR A 73 13.95 -10.41 -9.47
N PHE A 74 14.35 -9.18 -9.17
CA PHE A 74 15.48 -8.89 -8.30
C PHE A 74 15.23 -9.37 -6.86
N ALA A 75 14.06 -9.08 -6.30
CA ALA A 75 13.61 -9.51 -4.98
C ALA A 75 13.64 -11.04 -4.87
N GLN A 76 13.06 -11.74 -5.84
CA GLN A 76 13.10 -13.20 -5.88
C GLN A 76 14.54 -13.74 -5.89
N SER A 77 15.43 -13.15 -6.69
CA SER A 77 16.84 -13.58 -6.72
C SER A 77 17.56 -13.42 -5.37
N ILE A 78 17.19 -12.40 -4.58
CA ILE A 78 17.72 -12.21 -3.22
C ILE A 78 17.19 -13.30 -2.30
N LEU A 79 15.89 -13.57 -2.36
CA LEU A 79 15.24 -14.57 -1.50
C LEU A 79 15.78 -15.98 -1.78
N ASP A 80 15.92 -16.34 -3.06
CA ASP A 80 16.45 -17.65 -3.48
C ASP A 80 17.89 -17.84 -2.99
N ARG A 81 18.76 -16.84 -3.19
CA ARG A 81 20.14 -16.89 -2.67
C ARG A 81 20.21 -16.96 -1.15
N ARG A 82 19.30 -16.29 -0.45
CA ARG A 82 19.22 -16.35 1.01
C ARG A 82 18.78 -17.73 1.46
N LEU A 83 17.83 -18.35 0.76
CA LEU A 83 17.34 -19.70 1.05
C LEU A 83 18.43 -20.75 0.82
N ASP A 84 19.17 -20.66 -0.28
CA ASP A 84 20.26 -21.59 -0.63
C ASP A 84 21.39 -21.63 0.42
N VAL A 85 21.60 -20.52 1.14
CA VAL A 85 22.59 -20.46 2.22
C VAL A 85 22.10 -21.18 3.48
N GLN A 86 20.78 -21.27 3.68
CA GLN A 86 20.19 -21.98 4.80
C GLN A 86 20.19 -23.49 4.53
N ARG A 87 20.20 -24.30 5.61
CA ARG A 87 20.30 -25.77 5.49
C ARG A 87 19.06 -26.50 5.99
N GLU A 88 18.18 -25.77 6.68
CA GLU A 88 16.98 -26.33 7.27
C GLU A 88 16.02 -26.73 6.16
N ILE A 89 15.68 -25.81 5.26
CA ILE A 89 14.74 -26.06 4.16
C ILE A 89 15.50 -26.59 2.93
N PRO A 90 14.92 -27.52 2.14
CA PRO A 90 15.53 -27.93 0.87
C PRO A 90 15.81 -26.74 -0.06
N ALA A 91 16.89 -26.84 -0.85
CA ALA A 91 17.21 -25.84 -1.86
C ALA A 91 16.12 -25.79 -2.94
N GLY A 92 15.81 -24.59 -3.43
CA GLY A 92 14.73 -24.35 -4.37
C GLY A 92 14.40 -22.87 -4.50
N ALA A 93 13.39 -22.54 -5.30
CA ALA A 93 12.90 -21.17 -5.38
C ALA A 93 12.01 -20.89 -4.16
N PHE A 94 12.20 -19.74 -3.51
CA PHE A 94 11.43 -19.35 -2.32
C PHE A 94 9.93 -19.33 -2.59
N SER A 95 9.53 -18.96 -3.81
CA SER A 95 8.13 -18.96 -4.27
C SER A 95 7.47 -20.34 -4.27
N GLN A 96 8.23 -21.43 -4.39
CA GLN A 96 7.68 -22.79 -4.38
C GLN A 96 7.11 -23.19 -3.01
N TYR A 97 7.53 -22.51 -1.96
CA TYR A 97 7.07 -22.73 -0.58
C TYR A 97 5.88 -21.83 -0.20
N LEU A 98 5.40 -21.00 -1.13
CA LEU A 98 4.26 -20.12 -0.92
C LEU A 98 3.14 -20.55 -1.86
N GLU A 99 1.98 -20.89 -1.29
CA GLU A 99 0.78 -21.05 -2.10
C GLU A 99 0.32 -19.70 -2.65
N ASP A 100 0.00 -19.67 -3.95
CA ASP A 100 -0.37 -18.48 -4.72
C ASP A 100 -1.86 -18.52 -5.16
N GLN A 101 -2.57 -19.60 -4.86
CA GLN A 101 -3.98 -19.79 -5.19
C GLN A 101 -4.75 -20.32 -3.98
N LEU A 102 -6.01 -19.89 -3.87
CA LEU A 102 -6.96 -20.41 -2.88
C LEU A 102 -7.54 -21.73 -3.39
N THR A 103 -7.68 -22.71 -2.51
CA THR A 103 -8.26 -24.00 -2.88
C THR A 103 -9.78 -23.93 -2.98
N ALA A 104 -10.40 -24.86 -3.72
CA ALA A 104 -11.86 -24.95 -3.80
C ALA A 104 -12.51 -25.22 -2.43
N GLU A 105 -11.79 -25.91 -1.53
CA GLU A 105 -12.23 -26.17 -0.16
C GLU A 105 -12.32 -24.86 0.64
N ASP A 106 -11.27 -24.03 0.59
CA ASP A 106 -11.25 -22.71 1.25
C ASP A 106 -12.40 -21.80 0.78
N LEU A 107 -12.72 -21.89 -0.51
CA LEU A 107 -13.77 -21.07 -1.12
C LEU A 107 -15.18 -21.56 -0.79
N SER A 108 -15.38 -22.86 -0.57
CA SER A 108 -16.72 -23.45 -0.42
C SER A 108 -17.53 -22.86 0.75
N GLU A 109 -16.92 -22.74 1.93
CA GLU A 109 -17.57 -22.18 3.12
C GLU A 109 -17.80 -20.66 2.97
N VAL A 110 -16.83 -19.98 2.37
CA VAL A 110 -16.85 -18.53 2.14
C VAL A 110 -17.88 -18.13 1.09
N PHE A 111 -18.05 -18.95 0.05
CA PHE A 111 -18.96 -18.70 -1.05
C PHE A 111 -20.42 -18.67 -0.59
N GLY A 112 -20.84 -19.62 0.26
CA GLY A 112 -22.19 -19.63 0.81
C GLY A 112 -22.51 -18.35 1.61
N LYS A 113 -21.54 -17.87 2.40
CA LYS A 113 -21.66 -16.59 3.13
C LYS A 113 -21.75 -15.40 2.18
N ALA A 114 -20.94 -15.39 1.11
CA ALA A 114 -20.93 -14.34 0.10
C ALA A 114 -22.29 -14.24 -0.62
N VAL A 115 -22.86 -15.37 -1.01
CA VAL A 115 -24.18 -15.43 -1.66
C VAL A 115 -25.28 -14.93 -0.74
N ALA A 116 -25.25 -15.32 0.54
CA ALA A 116 -26.23 -14.84 1.53
C ALA A 116 -26.14 -13.31 1.74
N LEU A 117 -24.92 -12.76 1.85
CA LEU A 117 -24.71 -11.32 1.95
C LEU A 117 -25.17 -10.58 0.69
N PHE A 118 -24.83 -11.09 -0.50
CA PHE A 118 -25.26 -10.54 -1.77
C PHE A 118 -26.78 -10.49 -1.89
N ALA A 119 -27.46 -11.60 -1.59
CA ALA A 119 -28.92 -11.69 -1.63
C ALA A 119 -29.57 -10.67 -0.68
N ALA A 120 -29.05 -10.54 0.55
CA ALA A 120 -29.58 -9.59 1.53
C ALA A 120 -29.45 -8.12 1.08
N GLU A 121 -28.33 -7.74 0.46
CA GLU A 121 -28.12 -6.37 -0.02
C GLU A 121 -28.88 -6.05 -1.32
N MET A 122 -29.05 -7.05 -2.18
CA MET A 122 -29.71 -6.90 -3.48
C MET A 122 -31.23 -7.07 -3.42
N GLU A 123 -31.80 -7.53 -2.30
CA GLU A 123 -33.24 -7.74 -2.18
C GLU A 123 -34.05 -6.46 -2.45
N ARG A 124 -33.56 -5.31 -1.97
CA ARG A 124 -34.14 -3.98 -2.25
C ARG A 124 -34.09 -3.55 -3.72
N HIS A 125 -33.35 -4.28 -4.56
CA HIS A 125 -33.16 -4.01 -5.98
C HIS A 125 -33.79 -5.06 -6.89
N ARG A 126 -34.31 -6.15 -6.31
CA ARG A 126 -34.91 -7.27 -7.05
C ARG A 126 -36.07 -6.85 -7.95
N GLU A 127 -36.86 -5.87 -7.51
CA GLU A 127 -38.00 -5.33 -8.26
C GLU A 127 -37.62 -4.19 -9.23
N ASN A 128 -36.36 -3.74 -9.23
CA ASN A 128 -35.92 -2.63 -10.07
C ASN A 128 -35.49 -3.14 -11.46
N ILE A 129 -36.31 -2.83 -12.47
CA ILE A 129 -36.09 -3.19 -13.88
C ILE A 129 -34.69 -2.82 -14.36
N ARG A 130 -34.11 -1.72 -13.86
CA ARG A 130 -32.77 -1.25 -14.27
C ARG A 130 -31.67 -2.28 -14.01
N TYR A 131 -31.78 -3.06 -12.94
CA TYR A 131 -30.76 -3.99 -12.49
C TYR A 131 -31.07 -5.45 -12.83
N ALA A 132 -32.18 -5.71 -13.54
CA ALA A 132 -32.65 -7.07 -13.82
C ALA A 132 -31.59 -7.93 -14.52
N ASP A 133 -30.95 -7.39 -15.57
CA ASP A 133 -29.93 -8.11 -16.34
C ASP A 133 -28.65 -8.36 -15.52
N TRP A 134 -28.27 -7.40 -14.67
CA TRP A 134 -27.10 -7.54 -13.79
C TRP A 134 -27.31 -8.59 -12.69
N LEU A 135 -28.50 -8.62 -12.09
CA LEU A 135 -28.86 -9.61 -11.08
C LEU A 135 -28.99 -11.01 -11.71
N ALA A 136 -29.57 -11.12 -12.91
CA ALA A 136 -29.66 -12.39 -13.63
C ALA A 136 -28.26 -12.95 -13.97
N HIS A 137 -27.32 -12.10 -14.39
CA HIS A 137 -25.94 -12.49 -14.64
C HIS A 137 -25.23 -12.98 -13.35
N ALA A 138 -25.43 -12.27 -12.24
CA ALA A 138 -24.89 -12.67 -10.95
C ALA A 138 -25.47 -14.01 -10.46
N ASP A 139 -26.77 -14.27 -10.67
CA ASP A 139 -27.43 -15.53 -10.34
C ASP A 139 -26.93 -16.71 -11.20
N GLU A 140 -26.55 -16.45 -12.44
CA GLU A 140 -25.92 -17.47 -13.29
C GLU A 140 -24.50 -17.82 -12.80
N GLY A 141 -23.70 -16.82 -12.42
CA GLY A 141 -22.37 -17.01 -11.85
C GLY A 141 -22.37 -17.81 -10.54
N GLN A 142 -23.44 -17.71 -9.74
CA GLN A 142 -23.60 -18.47 -8.48
C GLN A 142 -23.64 -19.99 -8.68
N LYS A 143 -23.95 -20.48 -9.89
CA LYS A 143 -24.04 -21.92 -10.18
C LYS A 143 -22.68 -22.64 -10.13
N THR A 144 -21.59 -21.89 -10.28
CA THR A 144 -20.23 -22.42 -10.25
C THR A 144 -19.47 -21.85 -9.06
N ILE A 145 -19.01 -22.71 -8.15
CA ILE A 145 -18.17 -22.30 -7.04
C ILE A 145 -16.77 -22.02 -7.59
N GLY A 146 -16.35 -20.76 -7.52
CA GLY A 146 -15.04 -20.33 -8.01
C GLY A 146 -14.70 -18.93 -7.55
N PHE A 147 -13.41 -18.61 -7.58
CA PHE A 147 -12.91 -17.28 -7.25
C PHE A 147 -13.48 -16.22 -8.21
N GLU A 148 -13.59 -16.54 -9.50
CA GLU A 148 -14.16 -15.63 -10.50
C GLU A 148 -15.63 -15.31 -10.21
N SER A 149 -16.44 -16.33 -9.90
CA SER A 149 -17.85 -16.15 -9.51
C SER A 149 -17.99 -15.29 -8.27
N LEU A 150 -17.10 -15.45 -7.28
CA LEU A 150 -17.07 -14.62 -6.08
C LEU A 150 -16.75 -13.16 -6.43
N MET A 151 -15.76 -12.93 -7.29
CA MET A 151 -15.42 -11.58 -7.76
C MET A 151 -16.58 -10.93 -8.53
N GLN A 152 -17.29 -11.68 -9.36
CA GLN A 152 -18.46 -11.19 -10.09
C GLN A 152 -19.57 -10.66 -9.16
N LEU A 153 -19.84 -11.36 -8.05
CA LEU A 153 -20.82 -10.90 -7.05
C LEU A 153 -20.42 -9.54 -6.45
N TYR A 154 -19.14 -9.38 -6.09
CA TYR A 154 -18.64 -8.13 -5.52
C TYR A 154 -18.55 -6.99 -6.54
N VAL A 155 -18.16 -7.27 -7.78
CA VAL A 155 -18.19 -6.29 -8.88
C VAL A 155 -19.62 -5.77 -9.08
N THR A 156 -20.60 -6.67 -9.10
CA THR A 156 -22.02 -6.32 -9.24
C THR A 156 -22.49 -5.43 -8.07
N ARG A 157 -22.11 -5.77 -6.82
CA ARG A 157 -22.39 -4.91 -5.63
C ARG A 157 -21.83 -3.50 -5.80
N ILE A 158 -20.57 -3.37 -6.22
CA ILE A 158 -19.92 -2.08 -6.41
C ILE A 158 -20.62 -1.25 -7.49
N LEU A 159 -20.93 -1.87 -8.63
CA LEU A 159 -21.54 -1.17 -9.76
C LEU A 159 -22.95 -0.69 -9.45
N VAL A 160 -23.76 -1.49 -8.75
CA VAL A 160 -25.09 -1.08 -8.25
C VAL A 160 -24.96 0.10 -7.29
N ALA A 161 -24.04 0.05 -6.31
CA ALA A 161 -23.82 1.16 -5.39
C ALA A 161 -23.36 2.45 -6.09
N ARG A 162 -22.56 2.33 -7.17
CA ARG A 162 -22.16 3.49 -8.01
C ARG A 162 -23.32 4.07 -8.80
N SER A 163 -24.16 3.23 -9.40
CA SER A 163 -25.32 3.70 -10.17
C SER A 163 -26.37 4.36 -9.28
N GLU A 164 -26.55 3.89 -8.05
CA GLU A 164 -27.40 4.56 -7.06
C GLU A 164 -26.94 5.99 -6.77
N GLY A 165 -25.63 6.19 -6.58
CA GLY A 165 -25.05 7.53 -6.37
C GLY A 165 -25.23 8.46 -7.57
N ARG A 166 -25.34 7.92 -8.79
CA ARG A 166 -25.57 8.69 -10.03
C ARG A 166 -27.05 8.94 -10.32
N ARG A 167 -27.98 8.24 -9.65
CA ARG A 167 -29.43 8.27 -9.91
C ARG A 167 -30.06 9.66 -9.76
N GLN A 168 -29.41 10.59 -9.06
CA GLN A 168 -29.87 11.99 -8.98
C GLN A 168 -29.76 12.77 -10.31
N LEU A 169 -29.11 12.23 -11.35
CA LEU A 169 -28.79 12.98 -12.57
C LEU A 169 -29.48 12.49 -13.86
N THR A 170 -30.15 11.33 -13.87
CA THR A 170 -30.77 10.80 -15.10
C THR A 170 -32.01 9.92 -14.85
N LEU A 171 -33.11 10.21 -15.55
CA LEU A 171 -34.30 9.35 -15.65
C LEU A 171 -34.08 8.33 -16.78
N GLU A 172 -33.46 7.19 -16.45
CA GLU A 172 -33.28 6.08 -17.38
C GLU A 172 -34.19 4.91 -16.97
N LEU A 173 -35.05 4.48 -17.90
CA LEU A 173 -36.09 3.46 -17.70
C LEU A 173 -35.74 2.10 -18.34
N ALA A 174 -34.56 1.97 -18.94
CA ALA A 174 -34.09 0.74 -19.57
C ALA A 174 -33.17 -0.06 -18.61
N PRO A 175 -33.14 -1.40 -18.73
CA PRO A 175 -32.15 -2.23 -18.04
C PRO A 175 -30.73 -1.84 -18.50
N LEU A 176 -29.78 -1.87 -17.55
CA LEU A 176 -28.37 -1.73 -17.87
C LEU A 176 -27.88 -3.04 -18.49
N PRO A 177 -27.22 -3.01 -19.66
CA PRO A 177 -26.77 -4.23 -20.32
C PRO A 177 -25.74 -4.98 -19.46
N ALA A 178 -25.78 -6.31 -19.50
CA ALA A 178 -24.80 -7.15 -18.80
C ALA A 178 -23.36 -6.95 -19.33
N GLU A 179 -23.20 -6.46 -20.56
CA GLU A 179 -21.90 -6.11 -21.15
C GLU A 179 -21.17 -5.00 -20.36
N ASP A 180 -21.90 -4.13 -19.65
CA ASP A 180 -21.31 -3.13 -18.75
C ASP A 180 -20.64 -3.77 -17.51
N LEU A 181 -20.98 -5.01 -17.18
CA LEU A 181 -20.29 -5.80 -16.13
C LEU A 181 -18.98 -6.41 -16.66
N ASP A 182 -18.90 -6.66 -17.96
CA ASP A 182 -17.74 -7.23 -18.65
C ASP A 182 -16.68 -6.19 -19.03
N GLU A 183 -16.99 -4.89 -18.91
CA GLU A 183 -15.99 -3.82 -18.78
C GLU A 183 -15.25 -3.96 -17.43
N ARG A 184 -14.48 -5.04 -17.31
CA ARG A 184 -13.64 -5.40 -16.16
C ARG A 184 -12.46 -4.45 -16.08
N ASP A 185 -12.69 -3.20 -15.65
CA ASP A 185 -11.60 -2.34 -15.26
C ASP A 185 -10.82 -3.05 -14.13
N SER A 186 -9.55 -3.36 -14.39
CA SER A 186 -8.61 -3.98 -13.45
C SER A 186 -8.66 -3.35 -12.04
N LYS A 187 -9.01 -2.06 -11.95
CA LYS A 187 -9.19 -1.36 -10.67
C LYS A 187 -10.42 -1.82 -9.90
N VAL A 188 -11.54 -2.04 -10.58
CA VAL A 188 -12.79 -2.51 -9.97
C VAL A 188 -12.63 -3.94 -9.46
N LEU A 189 -11.94 -4.79 -10.21
CA LEU A 189 -11.55 -6.12 -9.75
C LEU A 189 -10.68 -6.05 -8.48
N GLY A 190 -9.67 -5.17 -8.45
CA GLY A 190 -8.86 -4.96 -7.24
C GLY A 190 -9.67 -4.45 -6.04
N ALA A 191 -10.69 -3.63 -6.28
CA ALA A 191 -11.62 -3.18 -5.23
C ALA A 191 -12.55 -4.30 -4.75
N ALA A 192 -13.05 -5.14 -5.65
CA ALA A 192 -13.86 -6.31 -5.32
C ALA A 192 -13.09 -7.32 -4.47
N GLU A 193 -11.83 -7.58 -4.83
CA GLU A 193 -10.93 -8.49 -4.11
C GLU A 193 -10.72 -8.03 -2.65
N ILE A 194 -10.45 -6.74 -2.42
CA ILE A 194 -10.23 -6.23 -1.06
C ILE A 194 -11.54 -6.12 -0.26
N LEU A 195 -12.67 -5.80 -0.89
CA LEU A 195 -13.98 -5.82 -0.23
C LEU A 195 -14.35 -7.24 0.22
N CYS A 196 -14.07 -8.24 -0.63
CA CYS A 196 -14.22 -9.64 -0.29
C CYS A 196 -13.35 -10.03 0.92
N HIS A 197 -12.11 -9.54 0.98
CA HIS A 197 -11.23 -9.73 2.14
C HIS A 197 -11.84 -9.16 3.42
N ASP A 198 -12.41 -7.95 3.41
CA ASP A 198 -12.97 -7.35 4.63
C ASP A 198 -14.24 -8.04 5.13
N ASP A 199 -15.16 -8.35 4.22
CA ASP A 199 -16.45 -8.96 4.55
C ASP A 199 -16.30 -10.42 5.01
N LEU A 200 -15.48 -11.19 4.30
CA LEU A 200 -15.42 -12.66 4.43
C LEU A 200 -14.15 -13.15 5.13
N LYS A 201 -13.20 -12.25 5.41
CA LYS A 201 -11.86 -12.58 5.95
C LYS A 201 -11.10 -13.58 5.08
N LEU A 202 -11.38 -13.56 3.77
CA LEU A 202 -10.65 -14.35 2.77
C LEU A 202 -9.21 -13.82 2.69
N PRO A 203 -8.17 -14.67 2.70
CA PRO A 203 -6.80 -14.19 2.61
C PRO A 203 -6.57 -13.31 1.36
N TYR A 204 -5.83 -12.21 1.53
CA TYR A 204 -5.46 -11.24 0.50
C TYR A 204 -3.96 -11.02 0.42
N TYR A 205 -3.26 -11.06 1.57
CA TYR A 205 -1.82 -10.85 1.64
C TYR A 205 -1.07 -12.18 1.54
N TYR A 206 -0.99 -12.76 0.34
CA TYR A 206 -0.27 -14.01 0.10
C TYR A 206 0.34 -14.05 -1.29
N GLY A 207 1.28 -14.98 -1.49
CA GLY A 207 2.01 -15.15 -2.74
C GLY A 207 3.19 -14.19 -2.90
N ILE A 208 4.07 -14.53 -3.84
CA ILE A 208 5.33 -13.82 -4.08
C ILE A 208 5.12 -12.39 -4.62
N ASP A 209 4.11 -12.20 -5.47
CA ASP A 209 3.82 -10.89 -6.06
C ASP A 209 3.37 -9.88 -5.01
N ARG A 210 2.49 -10.31 -4.08
CA ARG A 210 2.06 -9.47 -2.95
C ARG A 210 3.21 -9.24 -1.98
N LEU A 211 4.07 -10.24 -1.74
CA LEU A 211 5.29 -10.06 -0.94
C LEU A 211 6.22 -8.97 -1.52
N CYS A 212 6.44 -8.97 -2.83
CA CYS A 212 7.24 -7.95 -3.50
C CYS A 212 6.58 -6.56 -3.42
N ALA A 213 5.25 -6.49 -3.52
CA ALA A 213 4.51 -5.24 -3.36
C ALA A 213 4.59 -4.70 -1.92
N LEU A 214 4.51 -5.57 -0.90
CA LEU A 214 4.62 -5.23 0.53
C LEU A 214 5.95 -4.56 0.87
N ALA A 215 7.02 -4.97 0.20
CA ALA A 215 8.35 -4.43 0.40
C ALA A 215 8.50 -2.97 -0.04
N THR A 216 7.55 -2.39 -0.79
CA THR A 216 7.60 -0.99 -1.25
C THR A 216 8.96 -0.63 -1.89
N THR A 217 9.51 -1.55 -2.69
CA THR A 217 10.84 -1.44 -3.31
C THR A 217 12.04 -1.38 -2.33
N ASN A 218 11.82 -1.65 -1.04
CA ASN A 218 12.85 -1.68 -0.02
C ASN A 218 13.27 -3.13 0.30
N VAL A 219 14.55 -3.43 0.14
CA VAL A 219 15.09 -4.79 0.36
C VAL A 219 15.07 -5.20 1.83
N GLU A 220 15.28 -4.29 2.76
CA GLU A 220 15.21 -4.60 4.20
C GLU A 220 13.79 -5.00 4.61
N GLU A 221 12.79 -4.34 4.04
CA GLU A 221 11.38 -4.70 4.29
C GLU A 221 11.03 -6.06 3.69
N LEU A 222 11.52 -6.33 2.47
CA LEU A 222 11.39 -7.65 1.84
C LEU A 222 11.97 -8.74 2.75
N LEU A 223 13.19 -8.55 3.24
CA LEU A 223 13.87 -9.51 4.11
C LEU A 223 13.16 -9.68 5.45
N ALA A 224 12.64 -8.61 6.04
CA ALA A 224 11.89 -8.68 7.30
C ALA A 224 10.61 -9.51 7.18
N VAL A 225 9.87 -9.36 6.08
CA VAL A 225 8.67 -10.16 5.84
C VAL A 225 9.03 -11.60 5.47
N ALA A 226 10.02 -11.79 4.59
CA ALA A 226 10.48 -13.11 4.17
C ALA A 226 11.02 -13.94 5.35
N ALA A 227 11.72 -13.31 6.31
CA ALA A 227 12.19 -13.98 7.52
C ALA A 227 11.03 -14.56 8.35
N SER A 228 9.93 -13.81 8.52
CA SER A 228 8.73 -14.29 9.23
C SER A 228 8.05 -15.47 8.53
N LEU A 229 8.05 -15.48 7.19
CA LEU A 229 7.56 -16.61 6.39
C LEU A 229 8.50 -17.81 6.51
N TYR A 230 9.82 -17.61 6.39
CA TYR A 230 10.84 -18.64 6.54
C TYR A 230 10.76 -19.33 7.91
N GLU A 231 10.64 -18.56 9.00
CA GLU A 231 10.41 -19.10 10.35
C GLU A 231 9.17 -20.03 10.39
N GLY A 232 8.16 -19.73 9.60
CA GLY A 232 6.98 -20.58 9.46
C GLY A 232 7.23 -21.89 8.76
N MET A 233 8.00 -21.87 7.68
CA MET A 233 8.40 -23.06 6.95
C MET A 233 9.27 -23.97 7.83
N VAL A 234 10.25 -23.40 8.55
CA VAL A 234 11.09 -24.13 9.52
C VAL A 234 10.24 -24.73 10.63
N ALA A 235 9.26 -23.99 11.17
CA ALA A 235 8.37 -24.52 12.20
C ALA A 235 7.57 -25.74 11.71
N LYS A 236 7.06 -25.72 10.47
CA LYS A 236 6.38 -26.89 9.88
C LYS A 236 7.31 -28.10 9.77
N GLN A 237 8.55 -27.86 9.33
CA GLN A 237 9.55 -28.91 9.19
C GLN A 237 9.93 -29.55 10.53
N VAL A 238 10.20 -28.73 11.56
CA VAL A 238 10.59 -29.19 12.89
C VAL A 238 9.48 -30.00 13.54
N LEU A 239 8.23 -29.55 13.39
CA LEU A 239 7.08 -30.22 13.99
C LEU A 239 6.76 -31.57 13.32
N ARG A 240 7.35 -31.90 12.16
CA ARG A 240 7.11 -33.13 11.37
C ARG A 240 5.62 -33.47 11.17
N LYS A 241 4.72 -32.51 11.38
CA LYS A 241 3.26 -32.74 11.36
C LYS A 241 2.71 -32.81 9.94
N GLN A 242 3.40 -32.25 8.96
CA GLN A 242 3.00 -32.27 7.56
C GLN A 242 4.23 -32.50 6.66
N PRO A 243 4.14 -33.39 5.66
CA PRO A 243 5.19 -33.55 4.65
C PRO A 243 5.30 -32.33 3.72
N ASP A 244 4.27 -31.49 3.70
CA ASP A 244 4.22 -30.27 2.91
C ASP A 244 4.77 -29.07 3.70
N LEU A 245 5.84 -28.47 3.18
CA LEU A 245 6.46 -27.28 3.73
C LEU A 245 5.81 -25.99 3.23
N ARG A 246 4.87 -26.07 2.29
CA ARG A 246 4.19 -24.91 1.73
C ARG A 246 3.33 -24.21 2.79
N LEU A 247 3.37 -22.89 2.80
CA LEU A 247 2.54 -22.06 3.66
C LEU A 247 1.22 -21.77 2.96
N SER A 248 0.10 -22.05 3.64
CA SER A 248 -1.21 -21.72 3.10
C SER A 248 -1.43 -20.20 3.04
N PRO A 249 -2.33 -19.68 2.18
CA PRO A 249 -2.60 -18.25 2.08
C PRO A 249 -2.96 -17.60 3.42
N ALA A 250 -3.74 -18.29 4.26
CA ALA A 250 -4.11 -17.82 5.58
C ALA A 250 -2.91 -17.73 6.55
N GLU A 251 -1.98 -18.70 6.48
CA GLU A 251 -0.76 -18.68 7.30
C GLU A 251 0.20 -17.58 6.86
N GLN A 252 0.36 -17.38 5.54
CA GLN A 252 1.16 -16.31 4.98
C GLN A 252 0.65 -14.94 5.44
N GLU A 253 -0.64 -14.69 5.28
CA GLU A 253 -1.26 -13.43 5.68
C GLU A 253 -1.09 -13.15 7.17
N ARG A 254 -1.35 -14.14 8.03
CA ARG A 254 -1.20 -13.98 9.48
C ARG A 254 0.23 -13.51 9.83
N ARG A 255 1.24 -14.16 9.25
CA ARG A 255 2.66 -13.83 9.47
C ARG A 255 3.03 -12.45 8.93
N ILE A 256 2.51 -12.09 7.77
CA ILE A 256 2.70 -10.76 7.17
C ILE A 256 2.10 -9.68 8.07
N LYS A 257 0.86 -9.86 8.55
CA LYS A 257 0.19 -8.93 9.46
C LYS A 257 0.91 -8.81 10.80
N GLU A 258 1.45 -9.91 11.33
CA GLU A 258 2.29 -9.88 12.53
C GLU A 258 3.58 -9.07 12.31
N THR A 259 4.28 -9.25 11.19
CA THR A 259 5.47 -8.46 10.86
C THR A 259 5.13 -6.97 10.69
N ALA A 260 4.02 -6.66 10.01
CA ALA A 260 3.53 -5.29 9.87
C ALA A 260 3.19 -4.65 11.21
N LYS A 261 2.53 -5.41 12.10
CA LYS A 261 2.25 -4.97 13.48
C LYS A 261 3.53 -4.70 14.27
N ARG A 262 4.53 -5.60 14.20
CA ARG A 262 5.83 -5.39 14.86
C ARG A 262 6.51 -4.11 14.37
N LYS A 263 6.46 -3.82 13.06
CA LYS A 263 6.97 -2.58 12.49
C LYS A 263 6.25 -1.36 13.09
N ARG A 264 4.92 -1.39 13.12
CA ARG A 264 4.09 -0.33 13.71
C ARG A 264 4.36 -0.12 15.20
N ASP A 265 4.56 -1.20 15.96
CA ASP A 265 4.85 -1.16 17.40
C ASP A 265 6.28 -0.69 17.71
N PHE A 266 7.19 -0.73 16.73
CA PHE A 266 8.57 -0.25 16.85
C PHE A 266 8.72 1.25 16.55
N ILE A 267 7.71 1.89 15.92
CA ILE A 267 7.72 3.32 15.58
C ILE A 267 8.02 4.22 16.79
N PRO A 268 7.36 4.06 17.96
CA PRO A 268 7.60 4.91 19.12
C PRO A 268 9.03 4.86 19.66
N LYS A 269 9.77 3.77 19.39
CA LYS A 269 11.14 3.56 19.88
C LYS A 269 12.20 4.12 18.94
N SER A 270 11.84 4.36 17.67
CA SER A 270 12.81 4.69 16.61
C SER A 270 12.84 6.15 16.22
N HIS A 271 11.82 6.92 16.61
CA HIS A 271 11.61 8.29 16.14
C HIS A 271 11.62 9.28 17.29
N THR A 272 12.09 10.50 17.02
CA THR A 272 12.14 11.60 18.01
C THR A 272 10.75 11.87 18.58
N GLU A 273 9.73 11.88 17.71
CA GLU A 273 8.32 12.10 18.05
C GLU A 273 7.49 10.83 17.80
N GLY A 274 8.04 9.67 18.15
CA GLY A 274 7.51 8.38 17.69
C GLY A 274 6.08 8.05 18.11
N THR A 275 5.63 8.49 19.29
CA THR A 275 4.22 8.31 19.69
C THR A 275 3.27 9.11 18.81
N ARG A 276 3.66 10.34 18.45
CA ARG A 276 2.88 11.22 17.56
C ARG A 276 2.90 10.68 16.12
N ALA A 277 4.05 10.22 15.65
CA ALA A 277 4.19 9.56 14.35
C ALA A 277 3.28 8.32 14.24
N GLN A 278 3.29 7.46 15.27
CA GLN A 278 2.43 6.27 15.30
C GLN A 278 0.95 6.65 15.26
N ARG A 279 0.50 7.62 16.08
CA ARG A 279 -0.89 8.09 16.08
C ARG A 279 -1.31 8.67 14.74
N LEU A 280 -0.46 9.49 14.14
CA LEU A 280 -0.72 10.08 12.83
C LEU A 280 -0.89 8.98 11.76
N LEU A 281 0.01 8.00 11.73
CA LEU A 281 -0.06 6.89 10.79
C LEU A 281 -1.29 6.01 11.00
N ASP A 282 -1.63 5.69 12.25
CA ASP A 282 -2.83 4.92 12.57
C ASP A 282 -4.11 5.68 12.16
N ALA A 283 -4.14 7.00 12.36
CA ALA A 283 -5.26 7.85 11.95
C ALA A 283 -5.37 7.94 10.41
N ILE A 284 -4.25 8.07 9.70
CA ILE A 284 -4.23 8.01 8.23
C ILE A 284 -4.71 6.65 7.75
N GLY A 285 -4.25 5.55 8.36
CA GLY A 285 -4.66 4.19 8.06
C GLY A 285 -6.16 3.98 8.24
N GLN A 286 -6.71 4.40 9.38
CA GLN A 286 -8.15 4.34 9.64
C GLN A 286 -8.95 5.19 8.65
N TYR A 287 -8.50 6.42 8.37
CA TYR A 287 -9.13 7.29 7.40
C TYR A 287 -9.14 6.68 5.99
N CYS A 288 -8.03 6.07 5.58
CA CYS A 288 -7.93 5.33 4.32
C CYS A 288 -8.85 4.12 4.29
N ARG A 289 -8.99 3.41 5.41
CA ARG A 289 -9.88 2.25 5.57
C ARG A 289 -11.34 2.66 5.38
N ASP A 290 -11.77 3.71 6.07
CA ASP A 290 -13.14 4.25 5.99
C ASP A 290 -13.51 4.71 4.57
N LYS A 291 -12.53 5.11 3.76
CA LYS A 291 -12.72 5.51 2.37
C LYS A 291 -12.67 4.35 1.38
N THR A 292 -11.83 3.36 1.64
CA THR A 292 -11.67 2.19 0.78
C THR A 292 -12.89 1.29 0.82
N PHE A 293 -13.44 1.05 2.01
CA PHE A 293 -14.58 0.15 2.22
C PHE A 293 -15.95 0.83 2.03
N GLN A 294 -15.98 1.96 1.31
CA GLN A 294 -17.26 2.51 0.84
C GLN A 294 -17.77 1.64 -0.30
N MET A 295 -19.02 1.19 -0.22
CA MET A 295 -19.61 0.25 -1.19
C MET A 295 -19.54 0.71 -2.65
N SER A 296 -19.60 2.02 -2.90
CA SER A 296 -19.44 2.57 -4.26
C SER A 296 -18.01 2.45 -4.81
N ALA A 297 -17.02 2.12 -3.98
CA ALA A 297 -15.60 2.04 -4.31
C ALA A 297 -15.15 3.16 -5.26
N SER A 298 -15.52 4.41 -4.96
CA SER A 298 -15.31 5.57 -5.84
C SER A 298 -13.84 5.80 -6.20
N TYR A 299 -12.92 5.26 -5.40
CA TYR A 299 -11.47 5.38 -5.55
C TYR A 299 -10.82 4.00 -5.75
N ALA A 300 -11.33 3.21 -6.69
CA ALA A 300 -10.79 1.89 -7.01
C ALA A 300 -9.31 1.97 -7.45
N PRO A 301 -8.43 1.05 -7.01
CA PRO A 301 -8.69 -0.16 -6.22
C PRO A 301 -8.84 0.07 -4.70
N GLY A 302 -8.56 1.29 -4.22
CA GLY A 302 -8.76 1.72 -2.84
C GLY A 302 -7.90 2.93 -2.49
N VAL A 303 -8.20 3.56 -1.35
CA VAL A 303 -7.46 4.72 -0.84
C VAL A 303 -6.34 4.25 0.06
N THR A 304 -5.09 4.62 -0.26
CA THR A 304 -3.90 4.20 0.48
C THR A 304 -2.98 5.36 0.85
N GLY A 305 -3.41 6.59 0.58
CA GLY A 305 -2.63 7.78 0.86
C GLY A 305 -3.48 9.03 1.01
N ILE A 306 -2.82 10.10 1.44
CA ILE A 306 -3.38 11.43 1.62
C ILE A 306 -2.57 12.44 0.79
N ARG A 307 -3.22 13.48 0.29
CA ARG A 307 -2.57 14.56 -0.46
C ARG A 307 -2.63 15.85 0.35
N LEU A 308 -1.48 16.53 0.41
CA LEU A 308 -1.40 17.93 0.76
C LEU A 308 -1.22 18.76 -0.52
N SER A 309 -2.05 19.79 -0.71
CA SER A 309 -1.87 20.75 -1.81
C SER A 309 -0.57 21.53 -1.62
N ARG A 310 -0.09 22.18 -2.69
CA ARG A 310 1.06 23.09 -2.59
C ARG A 310 0.86 24.19 -1.55
N TYR A 311 -0.37 24.68 -1.39
CA TYR A 311 -0.75 25.62 -0.33
C TYR A 311 -0.58 25.03 1.07
N GLU A 312 -1.10 23.83 1.33
CA GLU A 312 -0.96 23.20 2.64
C GLU A 312 0.51 22.85 2.96
N LEU A 313 1.29 22.46 1.94
CA LEU A 313 2.73 22.20 2.10
C LEU A 313 3.54 23.45 2.41
N SER A 314 3.19 24.62 1.86
CA SER A 314 3.90 25.86 2.17
C SER A 314 3.70 26.31 3.62
N ARG A 315 2.54 25.98 4.23
CA ARG A 315 2.27 26.20 5.66
C ARG A 315 3.15 25.37 6.58
N LEU A 316 3.72 24.27 6.09
CA LEU A 316 4.62 23.39 6.84
C LEU A 316 6.09 23.79 6.71
N ARG A 317 6.43 24.72 5.81
CA ARG A 317 7.82 25.16 5.58
C ARG A 317 8.19 26.33 6.52
N PRO A 318 9.21 26.16 7.37
CA PRO A 318 9.61 27.19 8.34
C PRO A 318 10.16 28.47 7.70
N GLU A 319 10.66 28.40 6.47
CA GLU A 319 11.27 29.55 5.78
C GLU A 319 10.25 30.56 5.23
N GLN A 320 8.98 30.17 5.09
CA GLN A 320 7.97 30.98 4.38
C GLN A 320 6.88 31.57 5.28
N THR A 321 6.80 31.16 6.55
CA THR A 321 5.80 31.69 7.49
C THR A 321 6.39 31.82 8.90
N LYS A 322 5.85 32.74 9.73
CA LYS A 322 5.96 32.65 11.20
C LYS A 322 5.15 31.41 11.63
N THR A 323 5.66 30.24 11.31
CA THR A 323 4.94 28.97 11.43
C THR A 323 4.67 28.72 12.91
N SER A 324 3.42 28.40 13.27
CA SER A 324 3.12 28.01 14.64
C SER A 324 3.85 26.70 14.97
N GLU A 325 4.32 26.56 16.22
CA GLU A 325 4.98 25.35 16.74
C GLU A 325 4.35 24.02 16.24
N PRO A 326 3.00 23.86 16.21
CA PRO A 326 2.35 22.64 15.75
C PRO A 326 2.59 22.30 14.26
N HIS A 327 2.68 23.29 13.37
CA HIS A 327 2.92 23.05 11.95
C HIS A 327 4.37 22.64 11.70
N ALA A 328 5.32 23.26 12.42
CA ALA A 328 6.73 22.87 12.36
C ALA A 328 6.97 21.47 12.92
N LEU A 329 6.22 21.09 13.95
CA LEU A 329 6.23 19.73 14.51
C LEU A 329 5.66 18.71 13.52
N LEU A 330 4.49 18.97 12.92
CA LEU A 330 3.90 18.11 11.89
C LEU A 330 4.87 17.91 10.72
N ALA A 331 5.53 18.98 10.26
CA ALA A 331 6.53 18.89 9.21
C ALA A 331 7.64 17.91 9.59
N ARG A 332 8.24 18.05 10.78
CA ARG A 332 9.28 17.13 11.28
C ARG A 332 8.79 15.69 11.31
N VAL A 333 7.61 15.44 11.85
CA VAL A 333 7.02 14.08 11.92
C VAL A 333 6.81 13.49 10.53
N LEU A 334 6.26 14.25 9.57
CA LEU A 334 6.07 13.77 8.20
C LEU A 334 7.42 13.46 7.54
N TRP A 335 8.42 14.32 7.69
CA TRP A 335 9.75 14.08 7.13
C TRP A 335 10.45 12.86 7.75
N GLU A 336 10.35 12.68 9.06
CA GLU A 336 10.85 11.47 9.75
C GLU A 336 10.13 10.22 9.23
N CYS A 337 8.81 10.25 9.09
CA CYS A 337 8.04 9.13 8.54
C CYS A 337 8.42 8.79 7.09
N VAL A 338 8.71 9.78 6.24
CA VAL A 338 9.20 9.51 4.88
C VAL A 338 10.64 8.97 4.92
N ALA A 339 11.50 9.51 5.78
CA ALA A 339 12.88 9.09 5.93
C ALA A 339 13.02 7.63 6.37
N GLU A 340 12.14 7.15 7.26
CA GLU A 340 12.10 5.76 7.73
C GLU A 340 11.18 4.86 6.89
N ASN A 341 10.82 5.28 5.67
CA ASN A 341 10.00 4.53 4.73
C ASN A 341 8.64 4.07 5.32
N LEU A 342 8.07 4.85 6.24
CA LEU A 342 6.70 4.68 6.74
C LEU A 342 5.69 5.34 5.79
N LEU A 343 6.12 6.41 5.11
CA LEU A 343 5.39 7.09 4.05
C LEU A 343 6.21 7.16 2.77
N THR A 344 5.57 6.94 1.63
CA THR A 344 6.18 7.15 0.30
C THR A 344 5.55 8.37 -0.35
N THR A 345 6.37 9.33 -0.77
CA THR A 345 5.89 10.55 -1.42
C THR A 345 5.79 10.37 -2.93
N ARG A 346 4.75 10.95 -3.55
CA ARG A 346 4.67 11.13 -5.01
C ARG A 346 4.11 12.51 -5.33
N GLY A 347 4.67 13.14 -6.36
CA GLY A 347 4.11 14.38 -6.90
C GLY A 347 2.72 14.15 -7.49
N SER A 348 1.76 15.00 -7.15
CA SER A 348 0.48 15.11 -7.83
C SER A 348 0.53 16.30 -8.77
N ALA A 349 0.47 16.04 -10.07
CA ALA A 349 0.35 17.10 -11.07
C ALA A 349 -0.99 17.84 -10.92
N ALA A 350 -1.00 19.12 -11.31
CA ALA A 350 -2.23 19.89 -11.40
C ALA A 350 -3.15 19.29 -12.49
N SER A 351 -4.46 19.33 -12.24
CA SER A 351 -5.49 18.95 -13.20
C SER A 351 -6.54 20.07 -13.29
N ALA A 352 -7.49 19.95 -14.23
CA ALA A 352 -8.55 20.94 -14.41
C ALA A 352 -9.39 21.21 -13.14
N SER A 353 -9.40 20.30 -12.17
CA SER A 353 -10.16 20.42 -10.92
C SER A 353 -9.31 20.48 -9.65
N ARG A 354 -7.98 20.32 -9.75
CA ARG A 354 -7.11 20.19 -8.57
C ARG A 354 -5.74 20.82 -8.79
N GLU A 355 -5.30 21.60 -7.81
CA GLU A 355 -3.93 22.12 -7.77
C GLU A 355 -2.91 21.01 -7.56
N GLU A 356 -1.67 21.27 -7.98
CA GLU A 356 -0.54 20.40 -7.70
C GLU A 356 -0.32 20.20 -6.18
N GLY A 357 0.31 19.09 -5.83
CA GLY A 357 0.57 18.76 -4.43
C GLY A 357 1.48 17.56 -4.27
N THR A 358 1.61 17.10 -3.03
CA THR A 358 2.36 15.87 -2.70
C THR A 358 1.42 14.88 -2.06
N VAL A 359 1.41 13.66 -2.59
CA VAL A 359 0.69 12.52 -2.02
C VAL A 359 1.63 11.74 -1.13
N PHE A 360 1.21 11.50 0.10
CA PHE A 360 1.86 10.63 1.08
C PHE A 360 1.10 9.31 1.12
N TYR A 361 1.66 8.28 0.50
CA TYR A 361 1.14 6.92 0.58
C TYR A 361 1.67 6.23 1.82
N LEU A 362 0.81 5.47 2.49
CA LEU A 362 1.27 4.53 3.51
C LEU A 362 2.18 3.50 2.86
N ASN A 363 3.26 3.16 3.57
CA ASN A 363 4.07 2.01 3.22
C ASN A 363 3.19 0.75 3.15
N ARG A 364 3.48 -0.15 2.20
CA ARG A 364 2.62 -1.30 1.90
C ARG A 364 2.55 -2.31 3.04
N SER A 365 3.59 -2.43 3.86
CA SER A 365 3.50 -3.21 5.09
C SER A 365 2.48 -2.60 6.06
N LEU A 366 2.42 -1.27 6.18
CA LEU A 366 1.41 -0.60 7.03
C LEU A 366 0.01 -0.70 6.42
N CYS A 367 -0.12 -0.74 5.09
CA CYS A 367 -1.38 -1.09 4.43
C CYS A 367 -1.88 -2.46 4.90
N ALA A 368 -1.02 -3.48 4.95
CA ALA A 368 -1.39 -4.81 5.43
C ALA A 368 -1.85 -4.83 6.89
N TYR A 369 -1.28 -3.97 7.75
CA TYR A 369 -1.74 -3.84 9.14
C TYR A 369 -3.16 -3.24 9.24
N HIS A 370 -3.53 -2.33 8.33
CA HIS A 370 -4.84 -1.67 8.31
C HIS A 370 -5.86 -2.32 7.36
N ASP A 371 -5.57 -3.52 6.85
CA ASP A 371 -6.40 -4.22 5.87
C ASP A 371 -6.65 -3.39 4.58
N LEU A 372 -5.63 -2.67 4.11
CA LEU A 372 -5.69 -1.82 2.91
C LEU A 372 -5.06 -2.47 1.66
N PRO A 373 -5.55 -2.16 0.45
CA PRO A 373 -5.04 -2.73 -0.78
C PRO A 373 -3.57 -2.33 -1.03
N LEU A 374 -2.83 -3.17 -1.75
CA LEU A 374 -1.41 -2.93 -2.03
C LEU A 374 -1.16 -2.08 -3.27
N GLN A 375 -2.16 -1.89 -4.13
CA GLN A 375 -2.02 -1.14 -5.36
C GLN A 375 -1.89 0.38 -5.11
N TYR A 376 -1.15 1.07 -5.97
CA TYR A 376 -1.07 2.54 -5.98
C TYR A 376 -2.23 3.10 -6.80
N GLY A 377 -3.02 4.04 -6.25
CA GLY A 377 -4.09 4.66 -7.04
C GLY A 377 -4.97 5.66 -6.30
N GLY A 378 -5.54 5.30 -5.15
CA GLY A 378 -6.46 6.17 -4.43
C GLY A 378 -5.77 7.01 -3.35
N TRP A 379 -6.11 8.30 -3.33
CA TRP A 379 -5.71 9.26 -2.30
C TRP A 379 -6.81 10.30 -2.06
N GLN A 380 -6.77 10.97 -0.91
CA GLN A 380 -7.72 12.03 -0.55
C GLN A 380 -7.01 13.32 -0.16
N ASP A 381 -7.63 14.45 -0.47
CA ASP A 381 -7.17 15.74 0.00
C ASP A 381 -7.46 15.93 1.48
N VAL A 382 -6.45 16.38 2.22
CA VAL A 382 -6.52 16.69 3.64
C VAL A 382 -5.83 18.03 3.91
N SER A 383 -6.22 18.71 4.99
CA SER A 383 -5.55 19.93 5.45
C SER A 383 -4.47 19.63 6.47
N ALA A 384 -3.48 20.51 6.59
CA ALA A 384 -2.46 20.43 7.63
C ALA A 384 -3.08 20.46 9.03
N GLU A 385 -4.16 21.22 9.23
CA GLU A 385 -4.89 21.28 10.50
C GLU A 385 -5.52 19.93 10.88
N ALA A 386 -6.08 19.21 9.92
CA ALA A 386 -6.61 17.87 10.17
C ALA A 386 -5.50 16.91 10.60
N LEU A 387 -4.33 16.97 9.95
CA LEU A 387 -3.17 16.15 10.31
C LEU A 387 -2.61 16.48 11.69
N ILE A 388 -2.53 17.77 12.05
CA ILE A 388 -2.16 18.20 13.41
C ILE A 388 -3.16 17.63 14.43
N GLY A 389 -4.46 17.72 14.12
CA GLY A 389 -5.51 17.14 14.97
C GLY A 389 -5.38 15.63 15.15
N TRP A 390 -5.01 14.89 14.11
CA TRP A 390 -4.77 13.44 14.18
C TRP A 390 -3.51 13.07 14.96
N MET A 391 -2.48 13.92 14.90
CA MET A 391 -1.23 13.73 15.62
C MET A 391 -1.39 13.92 17.14
N ASP A 392 -2.16 14.95 17.55
CA ASP A 392 -2.33 15.33 18.96
C ASP A 392 -3.56 14.68 19.61
N GLY A 393 -4.57 14.29 18.83
CA GLY A 393 -5.78 13.65 19.33
C GLY A 393 -5.59 12.17 19.72
N PRO A 394 -6.46 11.63 20.59
CA PRO A 394 -6.62 10.17 20.71
C PRO A 394 -7.16 9.61 19.38
N SER A 395 -6.65 8.45 18.95
CA SER A 395 -6.97 7.85 17.65
C SER A 395 -8.45 7.91 17.27
N ALA A 396 -8.66 8.43 16.05
CA ALA A 396 -9.86 8.47 15.21
C ALA A 396 -10.91 9.58 15.47
N PRO A 397 -11.28 10.35 14.42
CA PRO A 397 -12.53 11.11 14.40
C PRO A 397 -13.70 10.12 14.28
N THR A 398 -14.23 9.68 15.41
CA THR A 398 -15.50 8.94 15.44
C THR A 398 -16.64 9.92 15.16
N LYS A 399 -17.33 9.71 14.02
CA LYS A 399 -18.64 10.28 13.63
C LYS A 399 -18.86 11.79 13.78
N ARG A 400 -18.84 12.50 12.65
CA ARG A 400 -19.88 13.46 12.25
C ARG A 400 -19.75 13.80 10.76
N ARG A 401 -20.54 13.14 9.92
CA ARG A 401 -21.21 13.81 8.81
C ARG A 401 -22.70 13.61 9.03
N SER A 402 -23.30 14.59 9.71
CA SER A 402 -24.70 14.90 9.53
C SER A 402 -24.97 14.94 8.04
N VAL A 403 -25.90 14.11 7.62
CA VAL A 403 -26.51 14.15 6.31
C VAL A 403 -27.15 15.53 6.19
N GLU A 404 -26.52 16.45 5.45
CA GLU A 404 -27.27 17.54 4.84
C GLU A 404 -28.07 16.91 3.71
N VAL A 405 -29.31 16.54 4.02
CA VAL A 405 -30.35 16.35 3.02
C VAL A 405 -30.67 17.76 2.51
N PRO A 406 -30.41 18.10 1.25
CA PRO A 406 -31.01 19.29 0.68
C PRO A 406 -32.51 19.01 0.58
N ARG A 407 -33.30 19.85 1.27
CA ARG A 407 -34.75 19.92 1.09
C ARG A 407 -35.10 20.46 -0.29
#